data_AF-A0A352MY12-F1
#
_entry.id   AF-A0A352MY12-F1
#
_cell.length_a   1.000
_cell.length_b   1.000
_cell.length_c   1.000
_cell.angle_alpha   90.00
_cell.angle_beta   90.00
_cell.angle_gamma   90.00
#
_symmetry.space_group_name_H-M   'P 1'
#
loop_
_entity.id
_entity.type
_entity.pdbx_description
1 polymer ?
#
loop_
_entity_poly.entity_id
_entity_poly.type
_entity_poly.pdbx_seq_one_letter_code
_entity_poly.pdbx_strand_id
1 'polypeptide(L)'
;MNKYFAIAVVLLIALAFTSPSQAQAPAGKADPGKRGKIEYSADKIVDFNEGTYEVWFKPLFDMSAKPAGQEIQCFLLFVGGSGSDGLKVVCENVRTGGSIRISANFLKNPVALAQEKLKWNSNDWHYFAMTWKYVDDTAPDKRNLQMVFYADGKEYSKMDNFLKSDLPSTASFLIRIGDVNYNSKALVDAIRFSSKARTSEEIAGSFSVGPKIDKDTTLMDNFDKLQLADKTRAYTTPEGKAKGIITGSYERIQGKYGNAMKLSTDK
;
A
#
# COMPACT_ATOMS: atom_id res chain seq x y z
N MET A 1 34.48 -29.64 74.03
CA MET A 1 35.05 -28.30 73.80
C MET A 1 35.82 -28.32 72.48
N ASN A 2 35.72 -27.26 71.67
CA ASN A 2 36.30 -27.00 70.33
C ASN A 2 35.55 -27.67 69.16
N LYS A 3 34.54 -27.05 68.54
CA LYS A 3 34.49 -25.91 67.59
C LYS A 3 35.32 -26.11 66.32
N TYR A 4 34.70 -26.61 65.24
CA TYR A 4 34.99 -26.22 63.85
C TYR A 4 33.71 -26.38 62.99
N PHE A 5 33.02 -25.26 62.77
CA PHE A 5 31.97 -25.12 61.78
C PHE A 5 32.64 -24.74 60.46
N ALA A 6 32.65 -25.63 59.47
CA ALA A 6 33.10 -25.33 58.12
C ALA A 6 31.94 -24.63 57.38
N ILE A 7 32.05 -23.31 57.20
CA ILE A 7 31.13 -22.52 56.37
C ILE A 7 31.65 -22.61 54.93
N ALA A 8 30.93 -23.33 54.08
CA ALA A 8 31.14 -23.28 52.63
C ALA A 8 30.44 -22.04 52.07
N VAL A 9 31.21 -21.00 51.76
CA VAL A 9 30.73 -19.83 51.01
C VAL A 9 30.79 -20.17 49.53
N VAL A 10 29.64 -20.49 48.93
CA VAL A 10 29.50 -20.59 47.47
C VAL A 10 29.36 -19.17 46.93
N LEU A 11 30.43 -18.66 46.32
CA LEU A 11 30.42 -17.39 45.61
C LEU A 11 29.75 -17.59 44.24
N LEU A 12 28.49 -17.18 44.12
CA LEU A 12 27.78 -17.11 42.84
C LEU A 12 28.15 -15.78 42.15
N ILE A 13 29.09 -15.85 41.21
CA ILE A 13 29.41 -14.72 40.32
C ILE A 13 28.32 -14.66 39.25
N ALA A 14 27.34 -13.78 39.45
CA ALA A 14 26.40 -13.40 38.40
C ALA A 14 27.13 -12.52 37.37
N LEU A 15 27.59 -13.13 36.28
CA LEU A 15 28.02 -12.41 35.09
C LEU A 15 26.80 -11.73 34.46
N ALA A 16 26.58 -10.47 34.82
CA ALA A 16 25.67 -9.60 34.10
C ALA A 16 26.23 -9.39 32.68
N PHE A 17 25.74 -10.18 31.73
CA PHE A 17 25.89 -9.87 30.31
C PHE A 17 25.03 -8.63 30.02
N THR A 18 25.60 -7.44 30.23
CA THR A 18 25.07 -6.23 29.62
C THR A 18 25.27 -6.38 28.12
N SER A 19 24.24 -6.83 27.41
CA SER A 19 24.23 -6.78 25.96
C SER A 19 24.56 -5.34 25.56
N PRO A 20 25.55 -5.09 24.69
CA PRO A 20 25.74 -3.77 24.15
C PRO A 20 24.44 -3.39 23.47
N SER A 21 23.80 -2.33 23.99
CA SER A 21 22.77 -1.61 23.26
C SER A 21 23.41 -1.20 21.94
N GLN A 22 23.16 -1.95 20.87
CA GLN A 22 23.44 -1.49 19.53
C GLN A 22 22.52 -0.29 19.33
N ALA A 23 23.09 0.90 19.53
CA ALA A 23 22.50 2.14 19.07
C ALA A 23 22.14 1.93 17.60
N GLN A 24 20.84 1.77 17.32
CA GLN A 24 20.33 1.82 15.96
C GLN A 24 20.77 3.16 15.39
N ALA A 25 21.62 3.12 14.36
CA ALA A 25 21.93 4.30 13.58
C ALA A 25 20.61 5.00 13.21
N PRO A 26 20.50 6.33 13.39
CA PRO A 26 19.28 7.04 13.05
C PRO A 26 18.95 6.74 11.59
N ALA A 27 17.70 6.35 11.33
CA ALA A 27 17.20 6.15 9.98
C ALA A 27 17.56 7.39 9.15
N GLY A 28 18.46 7.22 8.17
CA GLY A 28 18.92 8.32 7.33
C GLY A 28 17.71 9.06 6.78
N LYS A 29 17.71 10.40 6.87
CA LYS A 29 16.65 11.24 6.28
C LYS A 29 16.47 10.82 4.83
N ALA A 30 15.23 10.53 4.44
CA ALA A 30 14.88 10.20 3.07
C ALA A 30 15.41 11.29 2.13
N ASP A 31 16.19 10.92 1.12
CA ASP A 31 16.61 11.83 0.05
C ASP A 31 15.45 11.96 -0.94
N PRO A 32 14.75 13.12 -0.99
CA PRO A 32 13.60 13.30 -1.87
C PRO A 32 13.99 13.19 -3.35
N GLY A 33 15.28 13.37 -3.69
CA GLY A 33 15.79 13.26 -5.06
C GLY A 33 15.90 11.83 -5.59
N LYS A 34 15.61 10.81 -4.77
CA LYS A 34 15.67 9.38 -5.13
C LYS A 34 14.30 8.70 -5.20
N ARG A 35 13.24 9.42 -4.84
CA ARG A 35 11.90 8.87 -4.68
C ARG A 35 10.90 9.77 -5.38
N GLY A 36 9.86 9.17 -5.93
CA GLY A 36 8.80 9.88 -6.61
C GLY A 36 7.43 9.43 -6.16
N LYS A 37 6.44 10.15 -6.66
CA LYS A 37 5.03 9.86 -6.47
C LYS A 37 4.23 10.33 -7.68
N ILE A 38 3.05 9.74 -7.84
CA ILE A 38 2.02 10.18 -8.79
C ILE A 38 0.82 10.63 -7.99
N GLU A 39 0.29 11.82 -8.26
CA GLU A 39 -0.86 12.38 -7.57
C GLU A 39 -2.00 12.75 -8.53
N TYR A 40 -3.23 12.44 -8.14
CA TYR A 40 -4.47 12.85 -8.82
C TYR A 40 -5.39 13.53 -7.80
N SER A 41 -6.29 14.38 -8.27
CA SER A 41 -7.43 14.79 -7.44
C SER A 41 -8.31 13.58 -7.16
N ALA A 42 -8.77 13.40 -5.92
CA ALA A 42 -9.74 12.35 -5.58
C ALA A 42 -11.19 12.76 -5.92
N ASP A 43 -11.44 14.06 -6.15
CA ASP A 43 -12.76 14.59 -6.46
C ASP A 43 -13.35 13.89 -7.69
N LYS A 44 -14.58 13.37 -7.53
CA LYS A 44 -15.32 12.58 -8.55
C LYS A 44 -14.66 11.28 -9.01
N ILE A 45 -13.45 10.95 -8.52
CA ILE A 45 -12.79 9.67 -8.79
C ILE A 45 -13.13 8.65 -7.72
N VAL A 46 -13.12 9.08 -6.46
CA VAL A 46 -13.37 8.22 -5.30
C VAL A 46 -14.62 8.70 -4.58
N ASP A 47 -15.54 7.76 -4.34
CA ASP A 47 -16.62 7.87 -3.37
C ASP A 47 -16.43 6.75 -2.34
N PHE A 48 -16.39 7.10 -1.05
CA PHE A 48 -16.25 6.08 -0.01
C PHE A 48 -17.54 5.30 0.26
N ASN A 49 -18.68 5.72 -0.29
CA ASN A 49 -19.91 4.94 -0.22
C ASN A 49 -19.85 3.67 -1.06
N GLU A 50 -19.21 3.71 -2.22
CA GLU A 50 -19.06 2.54 -3.07
C GLU A 50 -17.93 2.74 -4.07
N GLY A 51 -17.16 1.68 -4.34
CA GLY A 51 -16.18 1.74 -5.40
C GLY A 51 -15.26 0.52 -5.49
N THR A 52 -14.36 0.58 -6.46
CA THR A 52 -13.30 -0.40 -6.67
C THR A 52 -12.00 0.31 -6.99
N TYR A 53 -10.90 -0.16 -6.42
CA TYR A 53 -9.55 0.18 -6.81
C TYR A 53 -8.85 -1.07 -7.34
N GLU A 54 -8.18 -0.94 -8.49
CA GLU A 54 -7.39 -2.00 -9.11
C GLU A 54 -6.00 -1.45 -9.45
N VAL A 55 -4.97 -2.29 -9.29
CA VAL A 55 -3.59 -1.95 -9.66
C VAL A 55 -2.85 -3.18 -10.16
N TRP A 56 -2.10 -2.98 -11.26
CA TRP A 56 -1.16 -3.94 -11.79
C TRP A 56 0.24 -3.46 -11.43
N PHE A 57 0.95 -4.26 -10.64
CA PHE A 57 2.24 -3.86 -10.11
C PHE A 57 3.20 -5.04 -10.01
N LYS A 58 4.48 -4.74 -9.94
CA LYS A 58 5.54 -5.72 -9.71
C LYS A 58 6.41 -5.26 -8.53
N PRO A 59 6.38 -5.96 -7.38
CA PRO A 59 7.22 -5.61 -6.24
C PRO A 59 8.68 -5.91 -6.56
N LEU A 60 9.57 -4.93 -6.39
CA LEU A 60 11.02 -5.06 -6.60
C LEU A 60 11.76 -5.52 -5.34
N PHE A 61 11.07 -6.28 -4.50
CA PHE A 61 11.59 -6.84 -3.27
C PHE A 61 10.88 -8.15 -2.98
N ASP A 62 11.59 -9.07 -2.34
CA ASP A 62 10.99 -10.29 -1.84
C ASP A 62 10.12 -9.97 -0.62
N MET A 63 8.80 -10.13 -0.75
CA MET A 63 7.85 -9.95 0.35
C MET A 63 7.96 -11.05 1.41
N SER A 64 8.52 -12.21 1.07
CA SER A 64 8.66 -13.34 2.00
C SER A 64 9.89 -13.23 2.91
N ALA A 65 10.89 -12.44 2.49
CA ALA A 65 12.05 -12.16 3.31
C ALA A 65 11.63 -11.50 4.63
N LYS A 66 12.39 -11.69 5.70
CA LYS A 66 12.21 -10.97 6.97
C LYS A 66 13.43 -10.05 7.15
N PRO A 67 13.35 -8.76 6.79
CA PRO A 67 14.51 -7.90 6.77
C PRO A 67 15.01 -7.69 8.20
N ALA A 68 16.28 -7.98 8.44
CA ALA A 68 16.97 -7.61 9.68
C ALA A 68 17.26 -6.08 9.74
N GLY A 69 17.21 -5.41 8.59
CA GLY A 69 17.50 -3.99 8.41
C GLY A 69 16.27 -3.14 8.14
N GLN A 70 16.34 -2.31 7.09
CA GLN A 70 15.30 -1.34 6.75
C GLN A 70 14.02 -2.04 6.24
N GLU A 71 12.89 -1.69 6.83
CA GLU A 71 11.58 -2.14 6.38
C GLU A 71 11.20 -1.47 5.05
N ILE A 72 10.48 -2.21 4.21
CA ILE A 72 10.01 -1.73 2.91
C ILE A 72 8.52 -1.50 3.02
N GLN A 73 8.07 -0.31 2.63
CA GLN A 73 6.66 0.05 2.55
C GLN A 73 6.40 0.72 1.21
N CYS A 74 5.74 0.00 0.32
CA CYS A 74 5.35 0.47 -1.00
C CYS A 74 3.90 0.93 -0.95
N PHE A 75 3.68 2.24 -1.10
CA PHE A 75 2.34 2.81 -1.16
C PHE A 75 1.74 2.52 -2.53
N LEU A 76 0.95 1.45 -2.61
CA LEU A 76 0.15 1.14 -3.79
C LEU A 76 -1.03 2.10 -3.90
N LEU A 77 -1.52 2.64 -2.79
CA LEU A 77 -2.53 3.69 -2.79
C LEU A 77 -2.49 4.49 -1.50
N PHE A 78 -2.66 5.79 -1.61
CA PHE A 78 -3.15 6.66 -0.54
C PHE A 78 -4.29 7.53 -1.08
N VAL A 79 -5.39 7.64 -0.34
CA VAL A 79 -6.48 8.59 -0.62
C VAL A 79 -6.73 9.38 0.66
N GLY A 80 -6.33 10.64 0.68
CA GLY A 80 -6.39 11.48 1.88
C GLY A 80 -6.04 12.93 1.64
N GLY A 81 -6.15 13.74 2.71
CA GLY A 81 -5.80 15.16 2.69
C GLY A 81 -4.31 15.43 2.84
N SER A 82 -3.95 16.69 3.14
CA SER A 82 -2.55 17.15 3.35
C SER A 82 -1.87 16.60 4.61
N GLY A 83 -2.53 15.70 5.35
CA GLY A 83 -1.99 14.98 6.51
C GLY A 83 -1.76 13.49 6.24
N SER A 84 -1.53 12.74 7.32
CA SER A 84 -1.36 11.27 7.27
C SER A 84 -2.69 10.50 7.31
N ASP A 85 -3.81 11.21 7.31
CA ASP A 85 -5.16 10.69 7.50
C ASP A 85 -5.82 10.39 6.16
N GLY A 86 -6.26 9.14 5.98
CA GLY A 86 -6.87 8.67 4.74
C GLY A 86 -6.80 7.16 4.60
N LEU A 87 -7.33 6.66 3.50
CA LEU A 87 -7.23 5.26 3.09
C LEU A 87 -5.83 4.98 2.55
N LYS A 88 -5.19 3.91 3.02
CA LYS A 88 -3.87 3.45 2.61
C LYS A 88 -3.94 2.00 2.18
N VAL A 89 -3.31 1.69 1.05
CA VAL A 89 -2.94 0.34 0.65
C VAL A 89 -1.43 0.29 0.55
N VAL A 90 -0.81 -0.49 1.43
CA VAL A 90 0.64 -0.63 1.52
C VAL A 90 1.01 -2.09 1.27
N CYS A 91 1.87 -2.31 0.28
CA CYS A 91 2.57 -3.57 0.09
C CYS A 91 3.92 -3.46 0.80
N GLU A 92 4.15 -4.29 1.79
CA GLU A 92 5.29 -4.12 2.69
C GLU A 92 6.01 -5.40 3.02
N ASN A 93 7.25 -5.22 3.44
CA ASN A 93 8.06 -6.22 4.10
C ASN A 93 8.66 -5.63 5.38
N VAL A 94 8.17 -6.12 6.51
CA VAL A 94 8.52 -5.70 7.86
C VAL A 94 9.05 -6.89 8.66
N ARG A 95 9.56 -6.67 9.87
CA ARG A 95 10.16 -7.75 10.70
C ARG A 95 9.24 -8.96 10.94
N THR A 96 7.93 -8.73 10.97
CA THR A 96 6.92 -9.78 11.17
C THR A 96 6.57 -10.57 9.90
N GLY A 97 7.20 -10.25 8.77
CA GLY A 97 6.90 -10.81 7.45
C GLY A 97 6.16 -9.82 6.54
N GLY A 98 6.14 -10.09 5.25
CA GLY A 98 5.46 -9.22 4.29
C GLY A 98 3.95 -9.41 4.24
N SER A 99 3.28 -8.33 3.87
CA SER A 99 1.83 -8.31 3.69
C SER A 99 1.41 -7.20 2.74
N ILE A 100 0.18 -7.28 2.28
CA ILE A 100 -0.55 -6.12 1.79
C ILE A 100 -1.54 -5.69 2.88
N ARG A 101 -1.43 -4.44 3.31
CA ARG A 101 -2.23 -3.86 4.39
C ARG A 101 -3.11 -2.74 3.85
N ILE A 102 -4.39 -2.79 4.23
CA ILE A 102 -5.35 -1.73 4.03
C ILE A 102 -5.65 -1.10 5.40
N SER A 103 -5.60 0.22 5.48
CA SER A 103 -5.93 0.93 6.72
C SER A 103 -6.53 2.29 6.40
N ALA A 104 -7.43 2.77 7.24
CA ALA A 104 -7.91 4.14 7.17
C ALA A 104 -8.24 4.68 8.57
N ASN A 105 -8.24 5.99 8.71
CA ASN A 105 -8.61 6.67 9.95
C ASN A 105 -10.11 6.55 10.28
N PHE A 106 -10.98 6.22 9.32
CA PHE A 106 -12.40 5.98 9.56
C PHE A 106 -12.75 4.50 9.79
N LEU A 107 -11.81 3.58 9.52
CA LEU A 107 -11.98 2.14 9.77
C LEU A 107 -11.61 1.80 11.22
N LYS A 108 -12.39 0.90 11.84
CA LYS A 108 -12.10 0.41 13.19
C LYS A 108 -10.85 -0.47 13.22
N ASN A 109 -10.72 -1.38 12.26
CA ASN A 109 -9.60 -2.32 12.19
C ASN A 109 -8.87 -2.21 10.84
N PRO A 110 -7.53 -2.22 10.81
CA PRO A 110 -6.81 -2.42 9.57
C PRO A 110 -7.03 -3.85 9.07
N VAL A 111 -6.93 -4.03 7.76
CA VAL A 111 -6.99 -5.31 7.07
C VAL A 111 -5.59 -5.66 6.59
N ALA A 112 -5.14 -6.90 6.76
CA ALA A 112 -3.86 -7.33 6.21
C ALA A 112 -3.97 -8.75 5.66
N LEU A 113 -3.42 -8.97 4.47
CA LEU A 113 -3.24 -10.31 3.92
C LEU A 113 -1.75 -10.63 3.85
N ALA A 114 -1.34 -11.65 4.60
CA ALA A 114 0.05 -12.05 4.70
C ALA A 114 0.57 -12.67 3.40
N GLN A 115 1.85 -12.45 3.12
CA GLN A 115 2.55 -13.00 1.96
C GLN A 115 2.46 -14.52 1.88
N GLU A 116 2.38 -15.23 3.00
CA GLU A 116 2.22 -16.71 3.03
C GLU A 116 0.95 -17.18 2.32
N LYS A 117 -0.11 -16.36 2.31
CA LYS A 117 -1.37 -16.62 1.60
C LYS A 117 -1.31 -16.16 0.15
N LEU A 118 -0.68 -15.01 -0.10
CA LEU A 118 -0.55 -14.41 -1.44
C LEU A 118 0.37 -15.24 -2.35
N LYS A 119 1.51 -15.69 -1.82
CA LYS A 119 2.57 -16.40 -2.56
C LYS A 119 3.09 -15.63 -3.77
N TRP A 120 3.08 -14.30 -3.71
CA TRP A 120 3.59 -13.45 -4.78
C TRP A 120 5.11 -13.54 -4.94
N ASN A 121 5.56 -13.68 -6.18
CA ASN A 121 6.98 -13.64 -6.51
C ASN A 121 7.41 -12.21 -6.89
N SER A 122 8.52 -11.72 -6.37
CA SER A 122 9.06 -10.38 -6.69
C SER A 122 9.38 -10.18 -8.18
N ASN A 123 9.55 -11.26 -8.93
CA ASN A 123 9.84 -11.17 -10.36
C ASN A 123 8.61 -11.14 -11.27
N ASP A 124 7.42 -11.32 -10.71
CA ASP A 124 6.19 -11.43 -11.48
C ASP A 124 5.32 -10.17 -11.36
N TRP A 125 4.51 -9.94 -12.40
CA TRP A 125 3.44 -8.95 -12.36
C TRP A 125 2.26 -9.53 -11.58
N HIS A 126 1.83 -8.79 -10.57
CA HIS A 126 0.66 -9.12 -9.76
C HIS A 126 -0.45 -8.12 -9.99
N TYR A 127 -1.65 -8.56 -9.70
CA TYR A 127 -2.84 -7.75 -9.70
C TYR A 127 -3.41 -7.70 -8.29
N PHE A 128 -3.67 -6.49 -7.82
CA PHE A 128 -4.40 -6.25 -6.59
C PHE A 128 -5.68 -5.49 -6.90
N ALA A 129 -6.79 -5.90 -6.29
CA ALA A 129 -7.99 -5.10 -6.25
C ALA A 129 -8.65 -5.12 -4.87
N MET A 130 -9.31 -4.02 -4.54
CA MET A 130 -10.25 -3.95 -3.42
C MET A 130 -11.55 -3.31 -3.87
N THR A 131 -12.66 -3.87 -3.41
CA THR A 131 -13.98 -3.27 -3.55
C THR A 131 -14.47 -2.86 -2.16
N TRP A 132 -15.28 -1.80 -2.10
CA TRP A 132 -15.94 -1.38 -0.88
C TRP A 132 -17.37 -0.97 -1.17
N LYS A 133 -18.26 -1.24 -0.21
CA LYS A 133 -19.64 -0.77 -0.22
C LYS A 133 -20.07 -0.41 1.19
N TYR A 134 -20.54 0.81 1.37
CA TYR A 134 -21.12 1.28 2.62
C TYR A 134 -22.46 0.56 2.83
N VAL A 135 -22.62 0.02 4.03
CA VAL A 135 -23.84 -0.63 4.47
C VAL A 135 -24.37 0.17 5.64
N ASP A 136 -25.49 0.85 5.40
CA ASP A 136 -26.17 1.64 6.41
C ASP A 136 -27.00 0.71 7.30
N ASP A 137 -26.78 0.81 8.61
CA ASP A 137 -27.63 0.22 9.63
C ASP A 137 -28.08 1.36 10.54
N THR A 138 -29.36 1.35 10.89
CA THR A 138 -30.02 2.29 11.81
C THR A 138 -29.29 2.51 13.14
N ALA A 139 -28.48 1.56 13.59
CA ALA A 139 -27.62 1.71 14.77
C ALA A 139 -26.24 2.29 14.38
N PRO A 140 -25.80 3.43 14.94
CA PRO A 140 -24.53 4.09 14.56
C PRO A 140 -23.28 3.22 14.70
N ASP A 141 -23.30 2.25 15.61
CA ASP A 141 -22.25 1.26 15.88
C ASP A 141 -22.27 0.05 14.94
N LYS A 142 -23.27 -0.03 14.05
CA LYS A 142 -23.42 -1.09 13.04
C LYS A 142 -23.14 -0.64 11.60
N ARG A 143 -22.98 0.66 11.37
CA ARG A 143 -22.50 1.22 10.11
C ARG A 143 -21.14 0.63 9.76
N ASN A 144 -21.02 0.05 8.57
CA ASN A 144 -19.79 -0.61 8.16
C ASN A 144 -19.51 -0.39 6.67
N LEU A 145 -18.23 -0.61 6.32
CA LEU A 145 -17.83 -0.81 4.94
C LEU A 145 -17.63 -2.31 4.73
N GLN A 146 -18.45 -2.90 3.87
CA GLN A 146 -18.18 -4.23 3.35
C GLN A 146 -17.03 -4.12 2.35
N MET A 147 -15.89 -4.70 2.69
CA MET A 147 -14.69 -4.70 1.85
C MET A 147 -14.43 -6.10 1.33
N VAL A 148 -14.09 -6.20 0.04
CA VAL A 148 -13.62 -7.45 -0.56
C VAL A 148 -12.24 -7.24 -1.16
N PHE A 149 -11.34 -8.15 -0.81
CA PHE A 149 -9.94 -8.15 -1.23
C PHE A 149 -9.72 -9.21 -2.31
N TYR A 150 -9.05 -8.80 -3.39
CA TYR A 150 -8.69 -9.67 -4.50
C TYR A 150 -7.19 -9.59 -4.80
N ALA A 151 -6.60 -10.75 -5.09
CA ALA A 151 -5.25 -10.87 -5.62
C ALA A 151 -5.25 -11.82 -6.82
N ASP A 152 -4.63 -11.40 -7.91
CA ASP A 152 -4.53 -12.15 -9.17
C ASP A 152 -5.88 -12.71 -9.65
N GLY A 153 -6.92 -11.85 -9.57
CA GLY A 153 -8.28 -12.15 -10.00
C GLY A 153 -9.08 -13.03 -9.04
N LYS A 154 -8.52 -13.44 -7.89
CA LYS A 154 -9.19 -14.31 -6.92
C LYS A 154 -9.56 -13.55 -5.65
N GLU A 155 -10.74 -13.84 -5.12
CA GLU A 155 -11.18 -13.34 -3.82
C GLU A 155 -10.42 -14.04 -2.68
N TYR A 156 -9.91 -13.27 -1.73
CA TYR A 156 -9.22 -13.81 -0.54
C TYR A 156 -9.93 -13.49 0.77
N SER A 157 -10.63 -12.36 0.82
CA SER A 157 -11.26 -11.93 2.06
C SER A 157 -12.43 -11.02 1.76
N LYS A 158 -13.56 -11.32 2.42
CA LYS A 158 -14.73 -10.47 2.50
C LYS A 158 -14.98 -10.18 3.97
N MET A 159 -15.13 -8.90 4.32
CA MET A 159 -15.33 -8.50 5.70
C MET A 159 -16.20 -7.26 5.81
N ASP A 160 -16.97 -7.19 6.89
CA ASP A 160 -17.66 -5.98 7.30
C ASP A 160 -16.76 -5.23 8.30
N ASN A 161 -16.28 -4.06 7.92
CA ASN A 161 -15.39 -3.25 8.74
C ASN A 161 -16.16 -2.07 9.33
N PHE A 162 -16.48 -2.17 10.62
CA PHE A 162 -17.21 -1.11 11.33
C PHE A 162 -16.47 0.22 11.25
N LEU A 163 -17.25 1.29 11.13
CA LEU A 163 -16.72 2.64 11.11
C LEU A 163 -16.50 3.14 12.54
N LYS A 164 -15.39 3.84 12.78
CA LYS A 164 -15.14 4.57 14.04
C LYS A 164 -15.39 6.07 13.94
N SER A 165 -15.64 6.56 12.71
CA SER A 165 -16.04 7.92 12.39
C SER A 165 -16.86 7.91 11.11
N ASP A 166 -17.50 9.02 10.76
CA ASP A 166 -18.16 9.16 9.47
C ASP A 166 -17.16 9.07 8.31
N LEU A 167 -17.68 8.69 7.13
CA LEU A 167 -16.89 8.66 5.89
C LEU A 167 -16.53 10.09 5.48
N PRO A 168 -15.25 10.37 5.16
CA PRO A 168 -14.84 11.70 4.77
C PRO A 168 -15.30 12.05 3.35
N SER A 169 -15.51 13.33 3.07
CA SER A 169 -15.65 13.82 1.69
C SER A 169 -14.30 13.80 0.98
N THR A 170 -14.30 13.41 -0.31
CA THR A 170 -13.10 13.32 -1.14
C THR A 170 -12.78 14.59 -1.93
N ALA A 171 -13.61 15.64 -1.83
CA ALA A 171 -13.47 16.87 -2.63
C ALA A 171 -12.12 17.59 -2.45
N SER A 172 -11.49 17.47 -1.27
CA SER A 172 -10.17 18.05 -0.97
C SER A 172 -9.04 17.01 -0.92
N PHE A 173 -9.35 15.74 -1.21
CA PHE A 173 -8.40 14.65 -1.10
C PHE A 173 -7.60 14.48 -2.39
N LEU A 174 -6.43 13.86 -2.23
CA LEU A 174 -5.59 13.42 -3.33
C LEU A 174 -5.49 11.91 -3.32
N ILE A 175 -5.45 11.33 -4.52
CA ILE A 175 -4.98 9.97 -4.74
C ILE A 175 -3.48 10.04 -4.93
N ARG A 176 -2.71 9.22 -4.23
CA ARG A 176 -1.25 9.13 -4.38
C ARG A 176 -0.82 7.68 -4.58
N ILE A 177 0.07 7.48 -5.54
CA ILE A 177 0.82 6.25 -5.78
C ILE A 177 2.31 6.52 -5.48
N GLY A 178 2.94 5.66 -4.69
CA GLY A 178 4.26 5.91 -4.12
C GLY A 178 4.23 6.97 -3.00
N ASP A 179 5.35 7.18 -2.32
CA ASP A 179 5.52 8.26 -1.36
C ASP A 179 7.01 8.61 -1.24
N VAL A 180 7.33 9.91 -1.28
CA VAL A 180 8.73 10.39 -1.22
C VAL A 180 9.41 10.09 0.11
N ASN A 181 8.64 9.86 1.18
CA ASN A 181 9.17 9.55 2.50
C ASN A 181 9.42 8.06 2.72
N TYR A 182 8.92 7.19 1.83
CA TYR A 182 8.99 5.75 1.99
C TYR A 182 9.78 5.07 0.87
N ASN A 183 10.27 3.86 1.14
CA ASN A 183 11.04 3.10 0.17
C ASN A 183 10.08 2.40 -0.81
N SER A 184 9.63 3.14 -1.82
CA SER A 184 8.77 2.60 -2.89
C SER A 184 9.60 1.69 -3.80
N LYS A 185 9.56 0.38 -3.54
CA LYS A 185 10.19 -0.67 -4.35
C LYS A 185 9.14 -1.43 -5.15
N ALA A 186 8.41 -0.74 -6.03
CA ALA A 186 7.48 -1.37 -6.94
C ALA A 186 7.46 -0.66 -8.29
N LEU A 187 7.15 -1.43 -9.32
CA LEU A 187 6.74 -0.94 -10.63
C LEU A 187 5.23 -0.92 -10.67
N VAL A 188 4.62 0.16 -11.17
CA VAL A 188 3.17 0.27 -11.34
C VAL A 188 2.86 0.43 -12.81
N ASP A 189 2.15 -0.52 -13.40
CA ASP A 189 1.85 -0.58 -14.83
C ASP A 189 0.51 0.07 -15.16
N ALA A 190 -0.49 -0.17 -14.33
CA ALA A 190 -1.78 0.47 -14.48
C ALA A 190 -2.49 0.62 -13.15
N ILE A 191 -3.33 1.65 -13.06
CA ILE A 191 -4.29 1.83 -11.98
C ILE A 191 -5.68 2.07 -12.56
N ARG A 192 -6.70 1.63 -11.82
CA ARG A 192 -8.09 1.89 -12.17
C ARG A 192 -8.93 2.16 -10.92
N PHE A 193 -9.82 3.13 -11.05
CA PHE A 193 -10.92 3.35 -10.13
C PHE A 193 -12.25 3.17 -10.83
N SER A 194 -13.23 2.68 -10.09
CA SER A 194 -14.59 2.46 -10.56
C SER A 194 -15.58 2.93 -9.50
N SER A 195 -16.69 3.52 -9.94
CA SER A 195 -17.75 4.10 -9.09
C SER A 195 -18.65 3.05 -8.43
N LYS A 196 -18.50 1.77 -8.78
CA LYS A 196 -19.23 0.64 -8.18
C LYS A 196 -18.30 -0.36 -7.53
N ALA A 197 -18.83 -1.15 -6.61
CA ALA A 197 -18.18 -2.35 -6.11
C ALA A 197 -18.31 -3.46 -7.17
N ARG A 198 -17.22 -3.74 -7.88
CA ARG A 198 -17.19 -4.75 -8.95
C ARG A 198 -17.42 -6.15 -8.39
N THR A 199 -18.05 -7.01 -9.19
CA THR A 199 -18.24 -8.41 -8.82
C THR A 199 -16.96 -9.22 -8.99
N SER A 200 -16.88 -10.39 -8.36
CA SER A 200 -15.73 -11.28 -8.48
C SER A 200 -15.46 -11.71 -9.93
N GLU A 201 -16.50 -11.84 -10.76
CA GLU A 201 -16.38 -12.13 -12.20
C GLU A 201 -15.78 -10.95 -12.98
N GLU A 202 -16.20 -9.72 -12.67
CA GLU A 202 -15.64 -8.52 -13.30
C GLU A 202 -14.16 -8.32 -12.93
N ILE A 203 -13.80 -8.63 -11.69
CA ILE A 203 -12.42 -8.60 -11.20
C ILE A 203 -11.57 -9.69 -11.87
N ALA A 204 -12.05 -10.94 -11.91
CA ALA A 204 -11.36 -12.03 -12.59
C ALA A 204 -11.20 -11.74 -14.09
N GLY A 205 -12.21 -11.14 -14.71
CA GLY A 205 -12.16 -10.63 -16.08
C GLY A 205 -11.05 -9.60 -16.26
N SER A 206 -11.01 -8.56 -15.43
CA SER A 206 -10.01 -7.49 -15.49
C SER A 206 -8.58 -8.01 -15.30
N PHE A 207 -8.36 -8.97 -14.41
CA PHE A 207 -7.07 -9.65 -14.29
C PHE A 207 -6.66 -10.38 -15.58
N SER A 208 -7.60 -11.12 -16.18
CA SER A 208 -7.33 -11.97 -17.34
C SER A 208 -7.09 -11.17 -18.62
N VAL A 209 -7.89 -10.14 -18.87
CA VAL A 209 -7.82 -9.36 -20.13
C VAL A 209 -7.00 -8.08 -20.02
N GLY A 210 -6.57 -7.73 -18.80
CA GLY A 210 -5.90 -6.46 -18.51
C GLY A 210 -6.88 -5.31 -18.31
N PRO A 211 -6.33 -4.11 -18.05
CA PRO A 211 -7.13 -2.98 -17.66
C PRO A 211 -7.94 -2.43 -18.85
N LYS A 212 -9.23 -2.14 -18.63
CA LYS A 212 -10.14 -1.63 -19.64
C LYS A 212 -11.03 -0.53 -19.07
N ILE A 213 -11.46 0.38 -19.94
CA ILE A 213 -12.44 1.40 -19.59
C ILE A 213 -13.84 0.88 -19.90
N ASP A 214 -14.72 1.06 -18.94
CA ASP A 214 -16.15 0.85 -19.09
C ASP A 214 -16.91 2.03 -18.47
N LYS A 215 -18.25 1.96 -18.52
CA LYS A 215 -19.14 3.04 -18.04
C LYS A 215 -18.97 3.40 -16.57
N ASP A 216 -18.44 2.49 -15.75
CA ASP A 216 -18.30 2.66 -14.31
C ASP A 216 -16.88 3.13 -13.94
N THR A 217 -15.97 3.22 -14.92
CA THR A 217 -14.58 3.62 -14.70
C THR A 217 -14.48 5.13 -14.47
N THR A 218 -13.96 5.54 -13.31
CA THR A 218 -13.79 6.96 -12.94
C THR A 218 -12.38 7.47 -13.19
N LEU A 219 -11.38 6.59 -13.13
CA LEU A 219 -9.99 6.86 -13.50
C LEU A 219 -9.37 5.59 -14.07
N MET A 220 -8.59 5.72 -15.14
CA MET A 220 -7.77 4.66 -15.70
C MET A 220 -6.50 5.26 -16.28
N ASP A 221 -5.35 4.84 -15.73
CA ASP A 221 -4.04 5.29 -16.20
C ASP A 221 -3.11 4.09 -16.38
N ASN A 222 -2.56 3.95 -17.58
CA ASN A 222 -1.54 2.96 -17.96
C ASN A 222 -0.19 3.64 -18.32
N PHE A 223 -0.06 4.93 -18.01
CA PHE A 223 1.15 5.73 -18.13
C PHE A 223 1.77 5.83 -19.53
N ASP A 224 1.00 5.52 -20.58
CA ASP A 224 1.47 5.60 -21.96
C ASP A 224 1.63 7.05 -22.45
N LYS A 225 0.80 7.95 -21.93
CA LYS A 225 0.76 9.36 -22.31
C LYS A 225 1.38 10.23 -21.21
N LEU A 226 2.71 10.36 -21.26
CA LEU A 226 3.46 11.28 -20.39
C LEU A 226 3.80 12.58 -21.12
N GLN A 227 3.54 13.71 -20.47
CA GLN A 227 3.96 15.03 -20.92
C GLN A 227 4.95 15.60 -19.91
N LEU A 228 6.19 15.83 -20.34
CA LEU A 228 7.20 16.45 -19.49
C LEU A 228 6.83 17.91 -19.24
N ALA A 229 6.76 18.30 -17.97
CA ALA A 229 6.56 19.68 -17.57
C ALA A 229 7.92 20.38 -17.39
N ASP A 230 8.83 19.69 -16.70
CA ASP A 230 10.22 20.09 -16.46
C ASP A 230 11.09 18.87 -16.09
N LYS A 231 12.30 19.10 -15.57
CA LYS A 231 13.25 18.04 -15.21
C LYS A 231 12.79 17.15 -14.05
N THR A 232 11.89 17.62 -13.19
CA THR A 232 11.48 16.91 -11.96
C THR A 232 9.98 16.63 -11.92
N ARG A 233 9.23 17.07 -12.94
CA ARG A 233 7.78 16.90 -13.04
C ARG A 233 7.34 16.46 -14.42
N ALA A 234 6.46 15.49 -14.44
CA ALA A 234 5.74 15.06 -15.62
C ALA A 234 4.25 14.95 -15.31
N TYR A 235 3.46 14.91 -16.36
CA TYR A 235 2.03 14.75 -16.26
C TYR A 235 1.58 13.51 -17.00
N THR A 236 0.72 12.73 -16.37
CA THR A 236 0.02 11.65 -17.05
C THR A 236 -1.30 12.18 -17.61
N THR A 237 -1.75 11.63 -18.73
CA THR A 237 -3.06 11.97 -19.30
C THR A 237 -3.93 10.70 -19.36
N PRO A 238 -4.56 10.32 -18.24
CA PRO A 238 -5.51 9.23 -18.17
C PRO A 238 -6.63 9.37 -19.19
N GLU A 239 -7.11 8.24 -19.68
CA GLU A 239 -8.33 8.18 -20.47
C GLU A 239 -9.53 8.34 -19.52
N GLY A 240 -9.84 9.59 -19.14
CA GLY A 240 -10.83 9.88 -18.09
C GLY A 240 -10.80 11.29 -17.50
N LYS A 241 -10.15 12.27 -18.17
CA LYS A 241 -10.08 13.72 -17.84
C LYS A 241 -9.25 14.13 -16.63
N ALA A 242 -9.05 13.32 -15.58
CA ALA A 242 -8.24 13.72 -14.43
C ALA A 242 -6.74 13.57 -14.71
N LYS A 243 -6.00 14.69 -14.72
CA LYS A 243 -4.56 14.71 -14.99
C LYS A 243 -3.75 14.24 -13.76
N GLY A 244 -2.85 13.28 -13.95
CA GLY A 244 -1.90 12.89 -12.90
C GLY A 244 -0.65 13.77 -12.90
N ILE A 245 -0.10 14.04 -11.72
CA ILE A 245 1.14 14.80 -11.54
C ILE A 245 2.20 13.87 -10.95
N ILE A 246 3.26 13.64 -11.72
CA ILE A 246 4.44 12.92 -11.28
C ILE A 246 5.43 13.95 -10.71
N THR A 247 5.93 13.69 -9.51
CA THR A 247 6.96 14.52 -8.86
C THR A 247 8.07 13.62 -8.29
N GLY A 248 9.30 14.13 -8.26
CA GLY A 248 10.46 13.40 -7.76
C GLY A 248 11.06 12.46 -8.81
N SER A 249 11.72 11.39 -8.36
CA SER A 249 12.34 10.43 -9.29
C SER A 249 11.30 9.53 -9.93
N TYR A 250 11.35 9.42 -11.24
CA TYR A 250 10.59 8.42 -11.97
C TYR A 250 11.37 7.91 -13.17
N GLU A 251 11.13 6.66 -13.52
CA GLU A 251 11.60 6.04 -14.75
C GLU A 251 10.42 5.32 -15.40
N ARG A 252 10.28 5.49 -16.72
CA ARG A 252 9.29 4.78 -17.51
C ARG A 252 9.97 3.56 -18.14
N ILE A 253 9.44 2.38 -17.88
CA ILE A 253 9.94 1.12 -18.44
C ILE A 253 8.80 0.34 -19.09
N GLN A 254 9.12 -0.70 -19.84
CA GLN A 254 8.11 -1.56 -20.44
C GLN A 254 7.34 -2.33 -19.35
N GLY A 255 6.03 -2.14 -19.31
CA GLY A 255 5.09 -2.84 -18.44
C GLY A 255 4.44 -4.04 -19.13
N LYS A 256 3.44 -4.65 -18.45
CA LYS A 256 2.69 -5.80 -18.96
C LYS A 256 1.59 -5.37 -19.93
N TYR A 257 0.93 -4.24 -19.65
CA TYR A 257 -0.21 -3.71 -20.42
C TYR A 257 0.05 -2.32 -21.01
N GLY A 258 1.26 -1.79 -20.85
CA GLY A 258 1.66 -0.48 -21.36
C GLY A 258 3.04 -0.12 -20.83
N ASN A 259 3.16 1.12 -20.35
CA ASN A 259 4.34 1.57 -19.63
C ASN A 259 4.16 1.39 -18.13
N ALA A 260 5.21 0.91 -17.47
CA ALA A 260 5.28 0.89 -16.02
C ALA A 260 6.13 2.04 -15.47
N MET A 261 5.67 2.57 -14.35
CA MET A 261 6.34 3.62 -13.60
C MET A 261 7.14 3.00 -12.46
N LYS A 262 8.46 3.24 -12.49
CA LYS A 262 9.34 3.06 -11.33
C LYS A 262 9.46 4.40 -10.61
N LEU A 263 9.03 4.47 -9.36
CA LEU A 263 9.00 5.71 -8.57
C LEU A 263 10.15 5.80 -7.56
N SER A 264 11.26 5.14 -7.84
CA SER A 264 12.49 5.22 -7.04
C SER A 264 13.72 4.91 -7.88
N THR A 265 14.85 5.52 -7.53
CA THR A 265 16.17 5.19 -8.11
C THR A 265 16.92 4.14 -7.30
N ASP A 266 16.40 3.80 -6.11
CA ASP A 266 16.99 2.79 -5.25
C ASP A 266 16.97 1.43 -5.97
N LYS A 267 18.10 0.72 -5.91
CA LYS A 267 18.24 -0.64 -6.43
C LYS A 267 17.60 -1.65 -5.49
#